data_AF-A0A5C6LKL2-F1
#
_entry.id   AF-A0A5C6LKL2-F1
#
_cell.length_a   1.000
_cell.length_b   1.000
_cell.length_c   1.000
_cell.angle_alpha   90.00
_cell.angle_beta   90.00
_cell.angle_gamma   90.00
#
_symmetry.space_group_name_H-M   'P 1'
#
loop_
_entity.id
_entity.type
_entity.pdbx_description
1 polymer ?
#
loop_
_entity_poly.entity_id
_entity_poly.type
_entity_poly.pdbx_seq_one_letter_code
_entity_poly.pdbx_strand_id
1 'polypeptide(L)'
;MEVGENISIAKSTQYLVGEGATSRVDLLSALSMDPTVPLLDSAGNYVPARYSDIQNPIASINNISKNHPYNNWSVVGATYLQIKPVKGLILKSNLSIDLNF
;
A
#
# COMPACT_ATOMS: atom_id res chain seq x y z
N MET A 1 -32.24 -22.55 -15.41
CA MET A 1 -31.58 -21.24 -15.41
C MET A 1 -30.85 -21.14 -14.09
N GLU A 2 -29.57 -20.86 -14.12
CA GLU A 2 -28.71 -20.78 -12.94
C GLU A 2 -28.11 -19.37 -12.91
N VAL A 3 -28.23 -18.69 -11.77
CA VAL A 3 -27.67 -17.36 -11.54
C VAL A 3 -26.74 -17.49 -10.34
N GLY A 4 -25.56 -16.89 -10.42
CA GLY A 4 -24.67 -16.79 -9.28
C GLY A 4 -23.91 -15.48 -9.26
N GLU A 5 -23.64 -15.00 -8.06
CA GLU A 5 -22.94 -13.74 -7.80
C GLU A 5 -21.82 -14.00 -6.79
N ASN A 6 -20.72 -13.27 -6.96
CA ASN A 6 -19.62 -13.21 -6.01
C ASN A 6 -19.24 -11.73 -5.81
N ILE A 7 -19.12 -11.31 -4.56
CA ILE A 7 -18.64 -9.97 -4.20
C ILE A 7 -17.55 -10.11 -3.15
N SER A 8 -16.48 -9.36 -3.31
CA SER A 8 -15.31 -9.32 -2.44
C SER A 8 -14.93 -7.87 -2.19
N ILE A 9 -14.66 -7.55 -0.92
CA ILE A 9 -14.19 -6.24 -0.49
C ILE A 9 -12.87 -6.45 0.23
N ALA A 10 -11.84 -5.74 -0.19
CA ALA A 10 -10.52 -5.77 0.42
C ALA A 10 -10.08 -4.37 0.80
N LYS A 11 -9.42 -4.25 1.95
CA LYS A 11 -8.72 -3.04 2.38
C LYS A 11 -7.24 -3.38 2.50
N SER A 12 -6.40 -2.56 1.91
CA SER A 12 -4.94 -2.64 2.05
C SER A 12 -4.41 -1.33 2.61
N THR A 13 -3.53 -1.43 3.59
CA THR A 13 -2.78 -0.30 4.12
C THR A 13 -1.30 -0.56 3.90
N GLN A 14 -0.62 0.36 3.22
CA GLN A 14 0.80 0.29 2.94
C GLN A 14 1.52 1.43 3.66
N TYR A 15 2.60 1.08 4.34
CA TYR A 15 3.52 2.04 4.93
C TYR A 15 4.64 2.27 3.93
N LEU A 16 4.54 3.39 3.22
CA LEU A 16 5.53 3.77 2.23
C LEU A 16 6.70 4.48 2.92
N VAL A 17 7.89 4.23 2.39
CA VAL A 17 9.02 5.16 2.54
C VAL A 17 8.82 6.28 1.52
N GLY A 18 9.40 7.46 1.74
CA GLY A 18 9.25 8.54 0.78
C GLY A 18 9.67 8.12 -0.64
N GLU A 19 8.77 8.22 -1.61
CA GLU A 19 9.09 7.96 -3.03
C GLU A 19 8.67 9.15 -3.89
N GLY A 20 9.64 9.75 -4.60
CA GLY A 20 9.45 10.98 -5.37
C GLY A 20 10.75 11.80 -5.54
N ALA A 21 10.76 12.78 -6.44
CA ALA A 21 11.93 13.64 -6.68
C ALA A 21 12.36 14.45 -5.43
N THR A 22 11.45 14.63 -4.47
CA THR A 22 11.69 15.25 -3.16
C THR A 22 11.77 14.23 -2.02
N SER A 23 11.56 12.94 -2.30
CA SER A 23 11.34 11.89 -1.29
C SER A 23 12.31 10.72 -1.40
N ARG A 24 13.18 10.67 -2.44
CA ARG A 24 14.41 9.84 -2.49
C ARG A 24 15.39 10.07 -1.33
N VAL A 25 15.00 10.92 -0.38
CA VAL A 25 15.73 11.35 0.79
C VAL A 25 15.93 10.17 1.74
N ASP A 26 14.97 9.28 1.99
CA ASP A 26 15.12 8.33 3.10
C ASP A 26 16.27 7.30 2.91
N LEU A 27 16.39 6.70 1.73
CA LEU A 27 17.48 5.75 1.42
C LEU A 27 18.83 6.45 1.23
N LEU A 28 18.84 7.62 0.57
CA LEU A 28 20.07 8.37 0.34
C LEU A 28 20.60 8.98 1.65
N SER A 29 19.71 9.48 2.50
CA SER A 29 20.00 9.93 3.86
C SER A 29 20.48 8.79 4.73
N ALA A 30 19.90 7.59 4.62
CA ALA A 30 20.40 6.41 5.33
C ALA A 30 21.83 6.02 4.91
N LEU A 31 22.15 6.13 3.62
CA LEU A 31 23.51 5.87 3.13
C LEU A 31 24.51 6.97 3.51
N SER A 32 24.04 8.21 3.60
CA SER A 32 24.90 9.39 3.82
C SER A 32 25.05 9.75 5.30
N MET A 33 24.21 9.20 6.18
CA MET A 33 24.30 9.38 7.63
C MET A 33 25.45 8.55 8.19
N ASP A 34 26.25 9.15 9.07
CA ASP A 34 27.34 8.47 9.75
C ASP A 34 26.79 7.30 10.59
N PRO A 35 27.26 6.05 10.38
CA PRO A 35 26.74 4.87 11.07
C PRO A 35 27.07 4.86 12.57
N THR A 36 27.95 5.74 13.06
CA THR A 36 28.26 5.91 14.48
C THR A 36 27.25 6.75 15.23
N VAL A 37 26.37 7.46 14.52
CA VAL A 37 25.31 8.25 15.14
C VAL A 37 24.23 7.29 15.65
N PRO A 38 23.90 7.32 16.95
CA PRO A 38 22.84 6.47 17.49
C PRO A 38 21.48 6.87 16.90
N LEU A 39 20.60 5.89 16.74
CA LEU A 39 19.25 6.15 16.19
C LEU A 39 18.38 6.99 17.14
N LEU A 40 18.52 6.76 18.45
CA LEU A 40 17.75 7.39 19.52
C LEU A 40 18.69 7.91 20.62
N ASP A 41 18.30 9.00 21.28
CA ASP A 41 18.97 9.49 22.49
C ASP A 41 18.51 8.69 23.73
N SER A 42 19.09 9.00 24.89
CA SER A 42 18.72 8.37 26.17
C SER A 42 17.27 8.63 26.60
N ALA A 43 16.59 9.61 26.01
CA ALA A 43 15.21 9.95 26.27
C ALA A 43 14.24 9.34 25.23
N GLY A 44 14.76 8.62 24.23
CA GLY A 44 13.97 7.98 23.17
C GLY A 44 13.63 8.88 21.98
N ASN A 45 14.26 10.06 21.84
CA ASN A 45 14.05 10.94 20.69
C ASN A 45 15.00 10.58 19.55
N TYR A 46 14.56 10.78 18.31
CA TYR A 46 15.40 10.57 17.13
C TYR A 46 16.55 11.58 17.06
N VAL A 47 17.76 11.07 16.84
CA VAL A 47 18.97 11.90 16.76
C VAL A 47 19.27 12.22 15.29
N PRO A 48 19.50 13.50 14.92
CA PRO A 48 19.92 13.89 13.58
C PRO A 48 21.40 13.57 13.33
N ALA A 49 21.86 13.69 12.09
CA ALA A 49 23.29 13.55 11.78
C ALA A 49 24.13 14.62 12.50
N ARG A 50 25.35 14.25 12.90
CA ARG A 50 26.20 15.09 13.78
C ARG A 50 26.88 16.25 13.07
N TYR A 51 27.23 16.07 11.80
CA TYR A 51 28.05 17.00 11.00
C TYR A 51 27.41 17.37 9.66
N SER A 52 26.14 17.04 9.47
CA SER A 52 25.39 17.32 8.24
C SER A 52 23.93 17.57 8.56
N ASP A 53 23.25 18.34 7.69
CA ASP A 53 21.81 18.64 7.80
C ASP A 53 20.93 17.47 7.34
N ILE A 54 21.40 16.24 7.53
CA ILE A 54 20.67 15.03 7.16
C ILE A 54 19.72 14.66 8.30
N GLN A 55 18.42 14.63 8.00
CA GLN A 55 17.41 14.15 8.93
C GLN A 55 17.54 12.64 9.13
N ASN A 56 17.25 12.18 10.35
CA ASN A 56 17.21 10.76 10.66
C ASN A 56 16.19 10.05 9.76
N PRO A 57 16.62 9.08 8.93
CA PRO A 57 15.74 8.43 7.95
C PRO A 57 14.63 7.62 8.63
N ILE A 58 14.89 7.04 9.81
CA ILE A 58 13.88 6.30 10.57
C ILE A 58 12.83 7.24 11.15
N ALA A 59 13.23 8.46 11.55
CA ALA A 59 12.28 9.48 11.99
C ALA A 59 11.35 9.91 10.86
N SER A 60 11.89 10.10 9.65
CA SER A 60 11.12 10.43 8.43
C SER A 60 10.12 9.34 8.09
N ILE A 61 10.58 8.07 8.02
CA ILE A 61 9.72 6.91 7.74
C ILE A 61 8.61 6.79 8.79
N ASN A 62 8.95 6.92 10.08
CA ASN A 62 7.95 6.85 11.15
C ASN A 62 6.92 7.98 11.03
N ASN A 63 7.35 9.20 10.71
CA ASN A 63 6.48 10.34 10.51
C ASN A 63 5.51 10.12 9.32
N ILE A 64 6.01 9.64 8.19
CA ILE A 64 5.20 9.32 7.00
C ILE A 64 4.21 8.20 7.32
N SER A 65 4.68 7.12 7.96
CA SER A 65 3.85 5.96 8.29
C SER A 65 2.67 6.31 9.21
N LYS A 66 2.86 7.27 10.14
CA LYS A 66 1.83 7.74 11.06
C LYS A 66 0.85 8.72 10.43
N ASN A 67 1.35 9.67 9.64
CA ASN A 67 0.54 10.80 9.17
C ASN A 67 -0.05 10.58 7.76
N HIS A 68 0.64 9.82 6.90
CA HIS A 68 0.26 9.60 5.51
C HIS A 68 0.33 8.11 5.13
N PRO A 69 -0.35 7.19 5.84
CA PRO A 69 -0.44 5.80 5.41
C PRO A 69 -1.22 5.72 4.10
N TYR A 70 -0.69 4.96 3.13
CA TYR A 70 -1.38 4.74 1.88
C TYR A 70 -2.46 3.68 2.07
N ASN A 71 -3.72 4.12 2.06
CA ASN A 71 -4.88 3.26 2.22
C ASN A 71 -5.54 3.11 0.86
N ASN A 72 -5.71 1.86 0.42
CA ASN A 72 -6.41 1.53 -0.82
C ASN A 72 -7.53 0.54 -0.50
N TRP A 73 -8.72 0.85 -0.98
CA TRP A 73 -9.87 -0.03 -0.96
C TRP A 73 -10.05 -0.64 -2.36
N SER A 74 -10.32 -1.94 -2.38
CA SER A 74 -10.63 -2.66 -3.61
C SER A 74 -11.96 -3.38 -3.44
N VAL A 75 -12.85 -3.19 -4.41
CA VAL A 75 -14.13 -3.86 -4.50
C VAL A 75 -14.16 -4.65 -5.81
N VAL A 76 -14.26 -5.97 -5.70
CA VAL A 76 -14.32 -6.88 -6.83
C VAL A 76 -15.65 -7.63 -6.78
N GLY A 77 -16.46 -7.49 -7.82
CA GLY A 77 -17.73 -8.18 -7.97
C GLY A 77 -17.80 -8.93 -9.29
N ALA A 78 -18.46 -10.09 -9.31
CA ALA A 78 -18.71 -10.87 -10.51
C ALA A 78 -20.10 -11.50 -10.43
N THR A 79 -20.87 -11.40 -11.51
CA THR A 79 -22.17 -12.08 -11.66
C THR A 79 -22.17 -12.92 -12.92
N TYR A 80 -22.81 -14.08 -12.87
CA TYR A 80 -22.98 -14.94 -14.03
C TYR A 80 -24.44 -15.38 -14.19
N LEU A 81 -24.86 -15.43 -15.45
CA LEU A 81 -26.14 -15.96 -15.88
C LEU A 81 -25.91 -17.18 -16.76
N GLN A 82 -26.52 -18.30 -16.42
CA GLN A 82 -26.44 -19.54 -17.17
C GLN A 82 -27.83 -20.03 -17.58
N ILE A 83 -28.00 -20.25 -18.89
CA ILE A 83 -29.24 -20.69 -19.51
C ILE A 83 -28.98 -22.00 -20.26
N LYS A 84 -29.91 -22.96 -20.12
CA LYS A 84 -29.85 -24.27 -20.77
C LYS A 84 -31.10 -24.41 -21.66
N PRO A 85 -31.10 -23.85 -22.88
CA PRO A 85 -32.29 -23.83 -23.73
C PRO A 85 -32.64 -25.21 -24.30
N VAL A 86 -31.63 -26.05 -24.56
CA VAL A 86 -31.81 -27.45 -25.00
C VAL A 86 -30.80 -28.36 -24.29
N LYS A 87 -31.11 -29.66 -24.19
CA LYS A 87 -30.23 -30.65 -23.54
C LYS A 87 -28.89 -30.71 -24.27
N GLY A 88 -27.80 -30.37 -23.58
CA GLY A 88 -26.44 -30.35 -24.13
C GLY A 88 -25.90 -28.97 -24.52
N LEU A 89 -26.72 -27.92 -24.54
CA LEU A 89 -26.27 -26.54 -24.80
C LEU A 89 -26.34 -25.70 -23.52
N ILE A 90 -25.21 -25.07 -23.18
CA ILE A 90 -25.09 -24.15 -22.05
C ILE A 90 -24.67 -22.78 -22.59
N LEU A 91 -25.51 -21.78 -22.40
CA LEU A 91 -25.15 -20.37 -22.62
C LEU A 91 -24.79 -19.75 -21.28
N LYS A 92 -23.57 -19.23 -21.15
CA LYS A 92 -23.09 -18.55 -19.94
C LYS A 92 -22.67 -17.12 -20.28
N SER A 93 -23.22 -16.15 -19.57
CA SER A 93 -22.79 -14.75 -19.59
C SER A 93 -22.14 -14.42 -18.24
N ASN A 94 -21.03 -13.68 -18.25
CA ASN A 94 -20.33 -13.25 -17.04
C ASN A 94 -20.09 -11.74 -17.12
N LEU A 95 -20.35 -11.02 -16.04
CA LEU A 95 -20.05 -9.60 -15.87
C LEU A 95 -19.23 -9.42 -14.60
N SER A 96 -18.09 -8.75 -14.70
CA SER A 96 -17.21 -8.47 -13.56
C SER A 96 -16.92 -6.98 -13.45
N ILE A 97 -16.81 -6.50 -12.22
CA ILE A 97 -16.50 -5.11 -11.85
C ILE A 97 -15.31 -5.14 -10.88
N ASP A 98 -14.31 -4.31 -11.13
CA ASP A 98 -13.16 -4.09 -10.27
C ASP A 98 -13.02 -2.57 -10.06
N LEU A 99 -13.16 -2.15 -8.80
CA LEU A 99 -13.06 -0.75 -8.38
C LEU A 99 -11.96 -0.61 -7.33
N ASN A 100 -11.02 0.31 -7.57
CA ASN A 100 -9.93 0.62 -6.65
C ASN A 100 -9.97 2.11 -6.32
N PHE A 101 -9.97 2.48 -5.03
CA PHE A 101 -10.06 3.87 -4.57
C PHE A 101 -9.44 4.11 -3.18
#